data_AF-A0A9E3YYZ4-F1
#
_entry.id   AF-A0A9E3YYZ4-F1
#
_cell.length_a   1.000
_cell.length_b   1.000
_cell.length_c   1.000
_cell.angle_alpha   90.00
_cell.angle_beta   90.00
_cell.angle_gamma   90.00
#
_symmetry.space_group_name_H-M   'P 1'
#
loop_
_entity.id
_entity.type
_entity.pdbx_description
1 polymer ?
#
loop_
_entity_poly.entity_id
_entity_poly.type
_entity_poly.pdbx_seq_one_letter_code
_entity_poly.pdbx_strand_id
1 'polypeptide(L)'
;MASTNQRNGEFCFDFRWQGKRHREYTQIPDTPANRDRAEAVLKQITLSIKRGDFVLADYFPDSPRATATPTSPTTVPQPSPSETVSNHGTNSPDFKTFAETWFQEMRPQWRRSYASNLRVTVDAHLIPRFGHQRLDDISKSEILALRTELTEPTESGLRASQPLESTTSCD
;
A
#
# COMPACT_ATOMS: atom_id res chain seq x y z
N MET A 1 -5.65 6.18 8.56
CA MET A 1 -6.56 6.26 9.72
C MET A 1 -7.68 7.19 9.32
N ALA A 2 -8.92 6.75 9.46
CA ALA A 2 -10.12 7.56 9.19
C ALA A 2 -10.64 8.11 10.52
N SER A 3 -11.05 9.38 10.56
CA SER A 3 -11.57 10.05 11.74
C SER A 3 -12.77 10.95 11.41
N THR A 4 -13.68 11.07 12.36
CA THR A 4 -14.79 12.04 12.35
C THR A 4 -14.39 13.24 13.19
N ASN A 5 -14.45 14.44 12.61
CA ASN A 5 -14.22 15.71 13.30
C ASN A 5 -15.44 16.61 13.16
N GLN A 6 -15.54 17.64 13.99
CA GLN A 6 -16.59 18.65 13.91
C GLN A 6 -16.01 19.99 13.47
N ARG A 7 -16.71 20.70 12.59
CA ARG A 7 -16.39 22.10 12.25
C ARG A 7 -17.70 22.84 12.01
N ASN A 8 -17.91 23.95 12.73
CA ASN A 8 -19.12 24.79 12.63
C ASN A 8 -20.46 24.06 12.90
N GLY A 9 -20.48 23.04 13.76
CA GLY A 9 -21.70 22.30 14.10
C GLY A 9 -22.08 21.16 13.14
N GLU A 10 -21.28 20.96 12.09
CA GLU A 10 -21.46 19.93 11.07
C GLU A 10 -20.41 18.81 11.20
N PHE A 11 -20.80 17.59 10.84
CA PHE A 11 -19.90 16.43 10.82
C PHE A 11 -18.98 16.47 9.59
N CYS A 12 -17.70 16.24 9.84
CA CYS A 12 -16.65 16.16 8.84
C CYS A 12 -16.02 14.77 8.87
N PHE A 13 -16.18 14.01 7.79
CA PHE A 13 -15.53 12.72 7.58
C PHE A 13 -14.15 12.95 6.97
N ASP A 14 -13.10 12.50 7.66
CA ASP A 14 -11.73 12.61 7.22
C ASP A 14 -11.15 11.20 7.02
N PHE A 15 -10.97 10.79 5.77
CA PHE A 15 -10.41 9.48 5.47
C PHE A 15 -9.47 9.55 4.26
N ARG A 16 -8.65 8.51 4.12
CA ARG A 16 -7.73 8.39 2.99
C ARG A 16 -8.21 7.25 2.10
N TRP A 17 -8.37 7.56 0.83
CA TRP A 17 -8.75 6.60 -0.21
C TRP A 17 -7.97 6.96 -1.49
N GLN A 18 -7.45 5.94 -2.19
CA GLN A 18 -6.59 6.11 -3.39
C GLN A 18 -5.45 7.14 -3.21
N GLY A 19 -4.82 7.17 -2.03
CA GLY A 19 -3.72 8.11 -1.74
C GLY A 19 -4.14 9.58 -1.57
N LYS A 20 -5.41 9.93 -1.80
CA LYS A 20 -5.94 11.28 -1.59
C LYS A 20 -6.63 11.37 -0.23
N ARG A 21 -6.50 12.54 0.41
CA ARG A 21 -7.29 12.86 1.61
C ARG A 21 -8.67 13.29 1.16
N HIS A 22 -9.68 12.51 1.54
CA HIS A 22 -11.09 12.83 1.35
C HIS A 22 -11.59 13.46 2.63
N ARG A 23 -12.07 14.71 2.50
CA ARG A 23 -12.69 15.46 3.58
C ARG A 23 -14.07 15.84 3.11
N GLU A 24 -15.06 15.08 3.54
CA GLU A 24 -16.45 15.27 3.15
C GLU A 24 -17.21 15.89 4.32
N TYR A 25 -17.84 17.02 4.03
CA TYR A 25 -18.70 17.73 4.97
C TYR A 25 -20.11 17.21 4.81
N THR A 26 -20.76 16.90 5.93
CA THR A 26 -22.17 16.50 5.95
C THR A 26 -22.96 17.53 6.73
N GLN A 27 -24.09 17.97 6.18
CA GLN A 27 -25.04 18.90 6.83
C GLN A 27 -25.83 18.24 7.98
N ILE A 28 -25.28 17.19 8.59
CA ILE A 28 -25.93 16.46 9.66
C ILE A 28 -25.60 17.17 10.99
N PRO A 29 -26.62 17.56 11.79
CA PRO A 29 -26.38 18.19 13.09
C PRO A 29 -25.78 17.19 14.07
N ASP A 30 -24.87 17.69 14.90
CA ASP A 30 -24.24 16.93 15.98
C ASP A 30 -25.26 16.56 17.07
N THR A 31 -25.80 15.35 16.95
CA THR A 31 -26.61 14.70 17.99
C THR A 31 -25.99 13.35 18.33
N PRO A 32 -26.16 12.83 19.55
CA PRO A 32 -25.57 11.55 19.96
C PRO A 32 -25.93 10.39 19.00
N ALA A 33 -27.18 10.33 18.56
CA ALA A 33 -27.64 9.33 17.59
C ALA A 33 -26.98 9.48 16.21
N ASN A 34 -26.66 10.70 15.79
CA ASN A 34 -25.98 10.96 14.52
C ASN A 34 -24.49 10.66 14.61
N ARG A 35 -23.87 10.81 15.79
CA ARG A 35 -22.48 10.42 16.03
C ARG A 35 -22.30 8.91 15.90
N ASP A 36 -23.19 8.13 16.49
CA ASP A 36 -23.16 6.66 16.37
C ASP A 36 -23.34 6.21 14.92
N ARG A 37 -24.26 6.86 14.19
CA ARG A 37 -24.45 6.62 12.74
C ARG A 37 -23.20 7.00 11.94
N ALA A 38 -22.57 8.14 12.21
CA ALA A 38 -21.37 8.58 11.52
C ALA A 38 -20.20 7.61 11.76
N GLU A 39 -20.02 7.11 12.98
CA GLU A 39 -19.02 6.09 13.27
C GLU A 39 -19.31 4.76 12.55
N ALA A 40 -20.57 4.34 12.47
CA ALA A 40 -20.96 3.15 11.73
C ALA A 40 -20.68 3.29 10.22
N VAL A 41 -21.01 4.44 9.63
CA VAL A 41 -20.69 4.76 8.23
C VAL A 41 -19.19 4.73 8.00
N LEU A 42 -18.38 5.34 8.88
CA LEU A 42 -16.92 5.35 8.76
C LEU A 42 -16.32 3.93 8.83
N LYS A 43 -16.89 3.04 9.65
CA LYS A 43 -16.52 1.62 9.68
C LYS A 43 -16.85 0.92 8.36
N GLN A 44 -18.02 1.17 7.77
CA GLN A 44 -18.39 0.60 6.46
C GLN A 44 -17.51 1.11 5.32
N ILE A 45 -17.22 2.42 5.29
CA ILE A 45 -16.27 3.02 4.35
C ILE A 45 -14.91 2.32 4.48
N THR A 46 -14.41 2.16 5.71
CA THR A 46 -13.13 1.50 5.95
C THR A 46 -13.12 0.05 5.47
N LEU A 47 -14.22 -0.68 5.66
CA LEU A 47 -14.34 -2.07 5.21
C LEU A 47 -14.38 -2.17 3.68
N SER A 48 -15.13 -1.29 3.01
CA SER A 48 -15.23 -1.25 1.55
C SER A 48 -13.90 -0.83 0.91
N ILE A 49 -13.18 0.11 1.53
CA ILE A 49 -11.83 0.48 1.07
C ILE A 49 -10.88 -0.72 1.18
N LYS A 50 -10.97 -1.50 2.26
CA LYS A 50 -10.16 -2.72 2.43
C LYS A 50 -10.52 -3.82 1.42
N ARG A 51 -11.79 -3.91 1.05
CA ARG A 51 -12.29 -4.88 0.06
C ARG A 51 -11.98 -4.45 -1.38
N GLY A 52 -11.75 -3.15 -1.61
CA GLY A 52 -11.40 -2.58 -2.90
C GLY A 52 -12.61 -2.16 -3.75
N ASP A 53 -13.82 -2.21 -3.20
CA ASP A 53 -15.08 -1.89 -3.87
C ASP A 53 -15.67 -0.53 -3.45
N PHE A 54 -14.91 0.30 -2.74
CA PHE A 54 -15.39 1.59 -2.27
C PHE A 54 -15.64 2.57 -3.43
N VAL A 55 -16.87 3.06 -3.54
CA VAL A 55 -17.29 4.12 -4.45
C VAL A 55 -17.72 5.34 -3.63
N LEU A 56 -17.06 6.49 -3.84
CA LEU A 56 -17.33 7.71 -3.05
C LEU A 56 -18.77 8.21 -3.19
N ALA A 57 -19.34 8.11 -4.40
CA ALA A 57 -20.68 8.59 -4.73
C ALA A 57 -21.81 7.85 -3.96
N ASP A 58 -21.58 6.59 -3.57
CA ASP A 58 -22.57 5.80 -2.83
C ASP A 58 -22.76 6.30 -1.39
N TYR A 59 -21.73 6.93 -0.83
CA TYR A 59 -21.73 7.45 0.55
C TYR A 59 -21.92 8.96 0.61
N PHE A 60 -21.47 9.70 -0.41
CA PHE A 60 -21.53 11.16 -0.46
C PHE A 60 -21.99 11.62 -1.87
N PRO A 61 -23.28 11.49 -2.19
CA PRO A 61 -23.80 11.82 -3.53
C PRO A 61 -23.68 13.30 -3.88
N ASP A 62 -23.75 14.19 -2.88
CA ASP A 62 -23.65 15.65 -3.06
C ASP A 62 -22.20 16.18 -3.03
N SER A 63 -21.20 15.28 -2.97
CA SER A 63 -19.80 15.71 -2.95
C SER A 63 -19.38 16.29 -4.30
N PRO A 64 -18.76 17.49 -4.35
CA PRO A 64 -18.17 18.03 -5.58
C PRO A 64 -16.98 17.19 -6.11
N ARG A 65 -16.57 16.15 -5.37
CA ARG A 65 -15.59 15.14 -5.80
C ARG A 65 -16.22 13.87 -6.37
N ALA A 66 -17.54 13.68 -6.22
CA ALA A 66 -18.27 12.58 -6.84
C ALA A 66 -18.45 12.77 -8.36
N THR A 67 -18.34 14.00 -8.88
CA THR A 67 -18.42 14.31 -10.31
C THR A 67 -17.15 14.03 -11.11
N ALA A 68 -16.10 13.49 -10.50
CA ALA A 68 -14.85 13.14 -11.17
C ALA A 68 -14.70 11.62 -11.33
N THR A 69 -15.57 11.00 -12.13
CA THR A 69 -15.30 9.85 -13.03
C THR A 69 -16.64 9.34 -13.62
N PRO A 70 -16.69 8.73 -14.83
CA PRO A 70 -15.75 8.71 -15.97
C PRO A 70 -16.44 8.81 -17.37
N THR A 71 -15.78 9.34 -18.42
CA THR A 71 -16.19 9.08 -19.82
C THR A 71 -14.99 9.04 -20.80
N SER A 72 -14.53 7.82 -21.09
CA SER A 72 -14.12 7.15 -22.35
C SER A 72 -13.50 7.92 -23.56
N PRO A 73 -13.18 7.25 -24.70
CA PRO A 73 -11.82 6.99 -25.20
C PRO A 73 -11.46 7.77 -26.47
N THR A 74 -10.21 8.24 -26.61
CA THR A 74 -9.72 8.74 -27.92
C THR A 74 -8.30 8.29 -28.22
N THR A 75 -8.26 7.31 -29.11
CA THR A 75 -7.24 6.99 -30.12
C THR A 75 -6.37 8.16 -30.59
N VAL A 76 -5.04 8.01 -30.50
CA VAL A 76 -4.08 8.35 -31.57
C VAL A 76 -2.81 7.49 -31.37
N PRO A 77 -2.00 7.23 -32.42
CA PRO A 77 -1.67 5.87 -32.82
C PRO A 77 -0.20 5.52 -32.53
N GLN A 78 0.01 4.22 -32.39
CA GLN A 78 1.28 3.52 -32.40
C GLN A 78 2.21 3.95 -33.55
N PRO A 79 3.54 3.73 -33.41
CA PRO A 79 4.09 2.61 -34.16
C PRO A 79 4.91 1.64 -33.27
N SER A 80 4.56 0.36 -33.44
CA SER A 80 5.24 -0.88 -33.00
C SER A 80 6.60 -1.04 -33.71
N PRO A 81 7.44 -2.08 -33.43
CA PRO A 81 7.12 -3.38 -32.80
C PRO A 81 8.11 -3.77 -31.67
N SER A 82 7.79 -4.67 -30.74
CA SER A 82 7.50 -6.07 -30.98
C SER A 82 6.91 -6.73 -29.72
N GLU A 83 5.97 -7.66 -29.94
CA GLU A 83 5.86 -8.98 -29.29
C GLU A 83 5.48 -8.98 -27.78
N THR A 84 4.38 -9.57 -27.30
CA THR A 84 3.60 -10.71 -27.80
C THR A 84 2.28 -10.87 -27.02
N VAL A 85 1.22 -11.12 -27.79
CA VAL A 85 -0.11 -11.71 -27.51
C VAL A 85 -0.86 -11.43 -26.20
N SER A 86 -2.07 -10.91 -26.41
CA SER A 86 -3.27 -11.20 -25.62
C SER A 86 -3.39 -12.69 -25.27
N ASN A 87 -3.53 -13.01 -23.99
CA ASN A 87 -4.17 -14.24 -23.55
C ASN A 87 -5.09 -13.95 -22.36
N HIS A 88 -6.40 -14.08 -22.57
CA HIS A 88 -7.41 -14.01 -21.52
C HIS A 88 -7.48 -15.35 -20.78
N GLY A 89 -6.51 -15.58 -19.89
CA GLY A 89 -6.50 -16.71 -18.97
C GLY A 89 -5.22 -16.72 -18.15
N THR A 90 -5.34 -16.50 -16.83
CA THR A 90 -4.28 -16.78 -15.84
C THR A 90 -2.89 -16.22 -16.18
N ASN A 91 -2.75 -14.91 -16.36
CA ASN A 91 -1.44 -14.25 -16.50
C ASN A 91 -1.21 -13.19 -15.42
N SER A 92 -1.15 -13.65 -14.17
CA SER A 92 -0.61 -12.82 -13.10
C SER A 92 0.87 -12.51 -13.40
N PRO A 93 1.30 -11.23 -13.35
CA PRO A 93 2.68 -10.85 -13.58
C PRO A 93 3.59 -11.42 -12.48
N ASP A 94 4.89 -11.45 -12.77
CA ASP A 94 5.90 -11.72 -11.75
C ASP A 94 5.89 -10.61 -10.68
N PHE A 95 6.24 -10.99 -9.46
CA PHE A 95 6.25 -10.08 -8.33
C PHE A 95 7.17 -8.88 -8.57
N LYS A 96 8.33 -9.08 -9.23
CA LYS A 96 9.29 -8.00 -9.48
C LYS A 96 8.70 -6.93 -10.39
N THR A 97 8.13 -7.33 -11.53
CA THR A 97 7.47 -6.40 -12.46
C THR A 97 6.34 -5.64 -11.75
N PHE A 98 5.50 -6.36 -11.00
CA PHE A 98 4.42 -5.73 -10.24
C PHE A 98 4.94 -4.76 -9.17
N ALA A 99 5.96 -5.16 -8.40
CA ALA A 99 6.54 -4.34 -7.35
C ALA A 99 7.12 -3.03 -7.89
N GLU A 100 7.70 -3.04 -9.10
CA GLU A 100 8.18 -1.83 -9.76
C GLU A 100 7.03 -0.90 -10.14
N THR A 101 6.00 -1.42 -10.82
CA THR A 101 4.81 -0.63 -11.18
C THR A 101 4.15 -0.02 -9.93
N TRP A 102 3.88 -0.85 -8.92
CA TRP A 102 3.32 -0.41 -7.64
C TRP A 102 4.19 0.64 -6.95
N PHE A 103 5.51 0.46 -6.93
CA PHE A 103 6.42 1.42 -6.31
C PHE A 103 6.36 2.77 -7.01
N GLN A 104 6.34 2.82 -8.35
CA GLN A 104 6.25 4.09 -9.09
C GLN A 104 4.90 4.79 -8.88
N GLU A 105 3.80 4.05 -8.84
CA GLU A 105 2.46 4.59 -8.57
C GLU A 105 2.33 5.15 -7.15
N MET A 106 2.96 4.49 -6.19
CA MET A 106 2.89 4.86 -4.78
C MET A 106 3.94 5.88 -4.35
N ARG A 107 5.08 5.95 -5.04
CA ARG A 107 6.21 6.84 -4.72
C ARG A 107 5.82 8.33 -4.56
N PRO A 108 4.96 8.94 -5.40
CA PRO A 108 4.53 10.33 -5.22
C PRO A 108 3.83 10.60 -3.89
N GLN A 109 3.29 9.56 -3.25
CA GLN A 109 2.52 9.66 -1.99
C GLN A 109 3.45 9.66 -0.76
N TRP A 110 4.72 9.33 -0.96
CA TRP A 110 5.68 9.14 0.11
C TRP A 110 6.72 10.27 0.16
N ARG A 111 7.21 10.56 1.37
CA ARG A 111 8.43 11.37 1.53
C ARG A 111 9.62 10.62 0.92
N ARG A 112 10.58 11.35 0.34
CA ARG A 112 11.75 10.78 -0.34
C ARG A 112 12.51 9.75 0.51
N SER A 113 12.73 10.03 1.79
CA SER A 113 13.41 9.11 2.72
C SER A 113 12.64 7.81 2.95
N TYR A 114 11.31 7.88 3.09
CA TYR A 114 10.48 6.68 3.25
C TYR A 114 10.49 5.84 1.97
N ALA A 115 10.31 6.46 0.81
CA ALA A 115 10.38 5.75 -0.47
C ALA A 115 11.75 5.08 -0.68
N SER A 116 12.84 5.76 -0.30
CA SER A 116 14.19 5.19 -0.35
C SER A 116 14.34 3.99 0.59
N ASN A 117 13.90 4.11 1.85
CA ASN A 117 13.98 3.00 2.81
C ASN A 117 13.14 1.81 2.35
N LEU A 118 11.92 2.07 1.89
CA LEU A 118 11.06 1.02 1.37
C LEU A 118 11.66 0.35 0.13
N ARG A 119 12.32 1.12 -0.74
CA ARG A 119 13.01 0.55 -1.90
C ARG A 119 14.12 -0.40 -1.49
N VAL A 120 14.96 0.01 -0.55
CA VAL A 120 16.01 -0.84 0.02
C VAL A 120 15.42 -2.12 0.59
N THR A 121 14.32 -2.04 1.36
CA THR A 121 13.64 -3.22 1.90
C THR A 121 13.12 -4.15 0.79
N VAL A 122 12.46 -3.60 -0.24
CA VAL A 122 11.93 -4.37 -1.37
C VAL A 122 13.06 -5.08 -2.12
N ASP A 123 14.12 -4.36 -2.45
CA ASP A 123 15.26 -4.88 -3.21
C ASP A 123 16.09 -5.90 -2.42
N ALA A 124 16.24 -5.71 -1.10
CA ALA A 124 17.06 -6.57 -0.25
C ALA A 124 16.33 -7.85 0.19
N HIS A 125 15.02 -7.81 0.38
CA HIS A 125 14.29 -8.91 1.02
C HIS A 125 13.17 -9.50 0.15
N LEU A 126 12.38 -8.65 -0.51
CA LEU A 126 11.20 -9.14 -1.25
C LEU A 126 11.55 -9.61 -2.67
N ILE A 127 12.34 -8.85 -3.43
CA ILE A 127 12.75 -9.23 -4.79
C ILE A 127 13.60 -10.51 -4.81
N PRO A 128 14.59 -10.72 -3.93
CA PRO A 128 15.38 -11.96 -3.95
C PRO A 128 14.53 -13.20 -3.69
N ARG A 129 13.47 -13.08 -2.87
CA ARG A 129 12.65 -14.22 -2.47
C ARG A 129 11.46 -14.49 -3.41
N PHE A 130 10.82 -13.43 -3.88
CA PHE A 130 9.57 -13.51 -4.63
C PHE A 130 9.69 -13.03 -6.07
N GLY A 131 10.79 -12.37 -6.46
CA GLY A 131 10.87 -11.61 -7.70
C GLY A 131 10.55 -12.40 -8.97
N HIS A 132 10.92 -13.67 -9.04
CA HIS A 132 10.61 -14.57 -10.16
C HIS A 132 9.30 -15.34 -10.00
N GLN A 133 8.66 -15.27 -8.83
CA GLN A 133 7.37 -15.90 -8.59
C GLN A 133 6.25 -15.04 -9.13
N ARG A 134 5.18 -15.70 -9.57
CA ARG A 134 3.95 -15.04 -9.99
C ARG A 134 3.16 -14.62 -8.76
N LEU A 135 2.43 -13.50 -8.85
CA LEU A 135 1.66 -13.00 -7.71
C LEU A 135 0.60 -13.97 -7.18
N ASP A 136 0.00 -14.76 -8.07
CA ASP A 136 -1.01 -15.78 -7.73
C ASP A 136 -0.41 -17.02 -7.05
N ASP A 137 0.88 -17.26 -7.22
CA ASP A 137 1.59 -18.40 -6.63
C ASP A 137 2.16 -18.11 -5.23
N ILE A 138 2.23 -16.83 -4.82
CA ILE A 138 2.78 -16.45 -3.51
C ILE A 138 1.83 -16.89 -2.40
N SER A 139 2.23 -17.92 -1.68
CA SER A 139 1.43 -18.50 -0.61
C SER A 139 1.60 -17.77 0.73
N LYS A 140 0.57 -17.83 1.57
CA LYS A 140 0.64 -17.29 2.95
C LYS A 140 1.78 -17.94 3.75
N SER A 141 2.04 -19.22 3.53
CA SER A 141 3.15 -19.96 4.17
C SER A 141 4.50 -19.34 3.84
N GLU A 142 4.75 -18.96 2.59
CA GLU A 142 6.02 -18.36 2.19
C GLU A 142 6.20 -16.95 2.76
N ILE A 143 5.12 -16.17 2.86
CA ILE A 143 5.14 -14.87 3.54
C ILE A 143 5.52 -15.04 5.02
N LEU A 144 4.97 -16.05 5.69
CA LEU A 144 5.29 -16.34 7.09
C LEU A 144 6.73 -16.84 7.26
N ALA A 145 7.22 -17.66 6.33
CA ALA A 145 8.60 -18.14 6.33
C ALA A 145 9.60 -17.00 6.14
N LEU A 146 9.35 -16.08 5.20
CA LEU A 146 10.19 -14.89 5.04
C LEU A 146 10.15 -14.01 6.30
N ARG A 147 8.99 -13.86 6.93
CA ARG A 147 8.88 -13.08 8.18
C ARG A 147 9.74 -13.69 9.29
N THR A 148 9.72 -15.02 9.46
CA THR A 148 10.57 -15.69 10.45
C THR A 148 12.05 -15.46 10.11
N GLU A 149 12.45 -15.66 8.86
CA GLU A 149 13.83 -15.45 8.40
C GLU A 149 14.34 -14.02 8.67
N LEU A 150 13.51 -13.00 8.47
CA LEU A 150 13.87 -11.60 8.75
C LEU A 150 13.91 -11.25 10.24
N THR A 151 13.27 -12.07 11.09
CA THR A 151 13.21 -11.84 12.55
C THR A 151 14.26 -12.68 13.29
N GLU A 152 14.70 -13.79 12.69
CA GLU A 152 15.80 -14.58 13.23
C GLU A 152 17.07 -13.70 13.27
N PRO A 153 17.76 -13.65 14.42
CA PRO A 153 19.00 -12.90 14.53
C PRO A 153 20.01 -13.52 13.56
N THR A 154 20.28 -12.83 12.45
CA THR A 154 21.29 -13.25 11.51
C THR A 154 22.63 -13.29 12.27
N GLU A 155 23.20 -14.48 12.48
CA GLU A 155 24.50 -14.68 13.15
C GLU A 155 25.67 -13.98 12.43
N SER A 156 25.42 -13.30 11.31
CA SER A 156 26.36 -12.44 10.60
C SER A 156 26.84 -11.21 11.39
N GLY A 157 26.29 -10.94 12.58
CA GLY A 157 26.76 -9.87 13.48
C GLY A 157 27.78 -10.30 14.55
N LEU A 158 28.06 -11.60 14.76
CA LEU A 158 28.84 -12.07 15.91
C LEU A 158 30.28 -12.53 15.61
N ARG A 159 30.85 -12.22 14.44
CA ARG A 159 32.25 -12.57 14.14
C ARG A 159 33.13 -11.36 13.83
N ALA A 160 33.23 -10.44 14.80
CA ALA A 160 34.29 -9.43 14.83
C ALA A 160 34.64 -9.03 16.26
N SER A 161 34.99 -10.01 17.10
CA SER A 161 35.70 -9.79 18.38
C SER A 161 36.35 -11.10 18.80
N GLN A 162 37.36 -11.58 18.05
CA GLN A 162 38.36 -12.43 18.68
C GLN A 162 39.23 -11.52 19.56
N PRO A 163 39.34 -11.76 20.87
CA PRO A 163 40.36 -11.10 21.66
C PRO A 163 41.73 -11.57 21.16
N LEU A 164 42.61 -10.63 20.88
CA LEU A 164 44.03 -10.91 20.69
C LEU A 164 44.57 -11.48 22.00
N GLU A 165 44.83 -12.79 22.05
CA GLU A 165 45.60 -13.38 23.14
C GLU A 165 47.02 -12.83 23.05
N SER A 166 47.35 -11.90 23.95
CA SER A 166 48.68 -11.38 24.17
C SER A 166 49.58 -12.48 24.74
N THR A 167 50.31 -13.19 23.89
CA THR A 167 51.49 -13.95 24.32
C THR A 167 52.62 -12.96 24.62
N THR A 168 52.68 -12.45 25.85
CA THR A 168 53.92 -11.89 26.38
C THR A 168 54.76 -13.05 26.89
N SER A 169 55.62 -13.55 26.00
CA SER A 169 56.81 -14.31 26.35
C SER A 169 57.78 -13.37 27.04
N CYS A 170 58.17 -13.67 28.28
CA CYS A 170 59.25 -12.97 28.97
C CYS A 170 60.39 -13.97 29.16
N ASP A 171 61.49 -13.72 28.44
CA ASP A 171 62.85 -14.17 28.79
C ASP A 171 63.45 -13.14 29.77
#